data_AF-A0ABD5S4X9-F1
#
_entry.id   AF-A0ABD5S4X9-F1
#
_cell.length_a   1.000
_cell.length_b   1.000
_cell.length_c   1.000
_cell.angle_alpha   90.00
_cell.angle_beta   90.00
_cell.angle_gamma   90.00
#
_symmetry.space_group_name_H-M   'P 1'
#
loop_
_entity.id
_entity.type
_entity.pdbx_description
1 polymer ?
#
loop_
_entity_poly.entity_id
_entity_poly.type
_entity_poly.pdbx_seq_one_letter_code
_entity_poly.pdbx_strand_id
1 'polypeptide(L)'
;AGASARAGDGDDGDGTASGRQLVVLDEADNIHGNYDRGGAQAITRLVKEAGQPIVLIANEYYEMSRGLRNATEEVEFRDVSARSIVPVLRDLCRREGVEYESEALQRIAEMNSGDLRGAVNDLQAVAEGKESITEEDVVTGGRDRSVDIWTFLDAVLKEKTPQEALYTAYDVDETPDDLTRWIEDKVSMLYEGPELARAYDALGNADRWLGRVRATQNYSYWRYATDNLAAGVA
;
A
#
# COMPACT_ATOMS: atom_id res chain seq x y z
N ALA A 1 -7.77 51.81 31.98
CA ALA A 1 -9.08 51.30 31.54
C ALA A 1 -9.12 51.36 30.03
N GLY A 2 -9.29 50.23 29.37
CA GLY A 2 -9.26 50.10 27.90
C GLY A 2 -9.46 48.65 27.52
N ALA A 3 -10.70 48.18 27.63
CA ALA A 3 -11.11 46.89 27.13
C ALA A 3 -11.34 47.00 25.62
N SER A 4 -10.81 46.06 24.83
CA SER A 4 -11.17 45.91 23.42
C SER A 4 -11.46 44.43 23.11
N ALA A 5 -12.72 44.21 22.76
CA ALA A 5 -13.31 43.17 21.92
C ALA A 5 -12.83 41.72 22.05
N ARG A 6 -13.64 40.89 22.75
CA ARG A 6 -13.85 39.49 22.40
C ARG A 6 -14.97 39.42 21.36
N ALA A 7 -14.68 38.92 20.15
CA ALA A 7 -15.70 38.30 19.28
C ALA A 7 -15.98 36.91 19.89
N GLY A 8 -17.21 36.50 20.23
CA GLY A 8 -18.39 36.46 19.36
C GLY A 8 -18.32 35.14 18.59
N ASP A 9 -18.58 34.01 19.26
CA ASP A 9 -19.87 33.32 19.32
C ASP A 9 -20.34 32.82 17.96
N GLY A 10 -20.51 31.50 17.90
CA GLY A 10 -20.85 30.70 16.73
C GLY A 10 -21.42 29.38 17.22
N ASP A 11 -22.52 29.49 17.96
CA ASP A 11 -23.48 28.41 18.18
C ASP A 11 -24.54 28.51 17.07
N ASP A 12 -24.60 27.49 16.21
CA ASP A 12 -25.78 27.18 15.40
C ASP A 12 -25.62 25.74 14.86
N GLY A 13 -26.16 24.78 15.60
CA GLY A 13 -26.19 23.37 15.20
C GLY A 13 -26.69 22.42 16.29
N ASP A 14 -27.98 22.55 16.62
CA ASP A 14 -28.87 21.59 17.29
C ASP A 14 -28.28 20.20 17.62
N GLY A 15 -28.01 19.96 18.90
CA GLY A 15 -27.56 18.65 19.40
C GLY A 15 -26.92 18.75 20.78
N THR A 16 -27.72 18.56 21.83
CA THR A 16 -27.29 18.44 23.22
C THR A 16 -26.03 17.60 23.43
N ALA A 17 -24.89 18.24 23.69
CA ALA A 17 -23.77 17.63 24.40
C ALA A 17 -23.01 18.70 25.20
N SER A 18 -23.47 18.96 26.42
CA SER A 18 -22.76 19.72 27.47
C SER A 18 -21.49 18.99 27.96
N GLY A 19 -20.80 18.24 27.10
CA GLY A 19 -19.67 17.37 27.41
C GLY A 19 -18.39 17.82 26.73
N ARG A 20 -17.24 17.47 27.31
CA ARG A 20 -15.96 17.55 26.60
C ARG A 20 -15.97 16.60 25.41
N GLN A 21 -15.50 17.07 24.26
CA GLN A 21 -15.32 16.29 23.04
C GLN A 21 -13.83 15.99 22.86
N LEU A 22 -13.48 14.76 22.51
CA LEU A 22 -12.10 14.40 22.15
C LEU A 22 -11.92 14.58 20.64
N VAL A 23 -10.92 15.36 20.26
CA VAL A 23 -10.52 15.51 18.86
C VAL A 23 -9.32 14.60 18.60
N VAL A 24 -9.41 13.75 17.57
CA VAL A 24 -8.30 12.88 17.14
C VAL A 24 -7.90 13.31 15.73
N LEU A 25 -6.61 13.60 15.54
CA LEU A 25 -6.03 13.95 14.25
C LEU A 25 -4.98 12.90 13.91
N ASP A 26 -5.22 12.16 12.84
CA ASP A 26 -4.27 11.18 12.30
C ASP A 26 -3.34 11.82 11.27
N GLU A 27 -2.20 11.19 11.01
CA GLU A 27 -1.16 11.68 10.10
C GLU A 27 -0.71 13.14 10.37
N ALA A 28 -0.51 13.48 11.65
CA ALA A 28 -0.18 14.84 12.07
C ALA A 28 1.19 15.34 11.57
N ASP A 29 2.06 14.43 11.14
CA ASP A 29 3.32 14.65 10.43
C ASP A 29 3.12 15.17 9.00
N ASN A 30 2.05 14.77 8.30
CA ASN A 30 1.76 15.19 6.93
C ASN A 30 1.28 16.67 6.82
N ILE A 31 0.93 17.28 7.95
CA ILE A 31 0.44 18.67 8.03
C ILE A 31 1.50 19.68 7.52
N HIS A 32 2.77 19.32 7.51
CA HIS A 32 3.89 20.18 7.11
C HIS A 32 4.23 20.10 5.62
N GLY A 33 3.80 19.04 4.93
CA GLY A 33 4.38 18.60 3.66
C GLY A 33 3.91 19.33 2.40
N ASN A 34 2.63 19.72 2.29
CA ASN A 34 2.08 20.10 0.98
C ASN A 34 1.26 21.38 0.87
N TYR A 35 0.83 22.06 1.95
CA TYR A 35 -0.17 23.12 1.78
C TYR A 35 0.04 24.49 2.42
N ASP A 36 0.78 24.70 3.51
CA ASP A 36 1.09 26.09 3.90
C ASP A 36 2.03 26.19 5.09
N ARG A 37 3.03 27.08 4.99
CA ARG A 37 3.81 27.52 6.18
C ARG A 37 2.90 28.09 7.29
N GLY A 38 1.68 28.51 6.93
CA GLY A 38 0.64 28.96 7.86
C GLY A 38 -0.15 27.86 8.56
N GLY A 39 -0.33 26.68 7.95
CA GLY A 39 -1.16 25.58 8.48
C GLY A 39 -0.59 24.99 9.76
N ALA A 40 0.71 24.67 9.76
CA ALA A 40 1.41 24.17 10.94
C ALA A 40 1.36 25.16 12.12
N GLN A 41 1.46 26.47 11.87
CA GLN A 41 1.37 27.49 12.92
C GLN A 41 -0.06 27.67 13.43
N ALA A 42 -1.06 27.59 12.55
CA ALA A 42 -2.47 27.61 12.93
C ALA A 42 -2.83 26.42 13.83
N ILE A 43 -2.40 25.21 13.47
CA ILE A 43 -2.66 23.99 14.24
C ILE A 43 -1.89 24.01 15.55
N THR A 44 -0.66 24.51 15.57
CA THR A 44 0.08 24.74 16.84
C THR A 44 -0.68 25.66 17.78
N ARG A 45 -1.28 26.75 17.27
CA ARG A 45 -2.10 27.66 18.08
C ARG A 45 -3.38 26.99 18.55
N LEU A 46 -4.06 26.26 17.66
CA LEU A 46 -5.26 25.51 17.98
C LEU A 46 -4.99 24.51 19.10
N VAL A 47 -3.93 23.71 19.03
CA VAL A 47 -3.57 22.73 20.08
C VAL A 47 -3.30 23.41 21.43
N LYS A 48 -2.69 24.61 21.42
CA LYS A 48 -2.38 25.37 22.66
C LYS A 48 -3.60 26.06 23.27
N GLU A 49 -4.53 26.51 22.44
CA GLU A 49 -5.69 27.33 22.86
C GLU A 49 -6.98 26.52 22.93
N ALA A 50 -6.98 25.25 22.49
CA ALA A 50 -8.15 24.40 22.46
C ALA A 50 -8.74 24.19 23.86
N GLY A 51 -10.04 24.43 23.98
CA GLY A 51 -10.82 24.10 25.18
C GLY A 51 -11.20 22.61 25.29
N GLN A 52 -10.83 21.82 24.28
CA GLN A 52 -11.14 20.39 24.15
C GLN A 52 -9.83 19.57 24.10
N PRO A 53 -9.81 18.34 24.65
CA PRO A 53 -8.66 17.44 24.53
C PRO A 53 -8.41 17.06 23.06
N ILE A 54 -7.13 17.04 22.66
CA ILE A 54 -6.68 16.68 21.31
C ILE A 54 -5.65 15.57 21.40
N VAL A 55 -5.82 14.51 20.61
CA VAL A 55 -4.83 13.45 20.38
C VAL A 55 -4.32 13.60 18.96
N LEU A 56 -3.00 13.69 18.81
CA LEU A 56 -2.31 13.69 17.52
C LEU A 56 -1.64 12.32 17.34
N ILE A 57 -1.90 11.68 16.22
CA ILE A 57 -1.23 10.44 15.80
C ILE A 57 -0.31 10.80 14.64
N ALA A 58 0.93 10.34 14.69
CA ALA A 58 1.93 10.59 13.66
C ALA A 58 2.80 9.34 13.52
N ASN A 59 3.19 9.02 12.29
CA ASN A 59 4.13 7.94 12.03
C ASN A 59 5.57 8.43 12.21
N GLU A 60 5.88 9.62 11.67
CA GLU A 60 7.19 10.25 11.72
C GLU A 60 7.20 11.44 12.70
N TYR A 61 7.33 11.14 14.00
CA TYR A 61 7.31 12.16 15.07
C TYR A 61 8.27 13.35 14.82
N TYR A 62 9.43 13.09 14.23
CA TYR A 62 10.44 14.12 13.96
C TYR A 62 10.08 15.03 12.79
N GLU A 63 9.18 14.63 11.89
CA GLU A 63 8.68 15.43 10.77
C GLU A 63 7.67 16.51 11.22
N MET A 64 7.00 16.30 12.35
CA MET A 64 6.15 17.32 12.94
C MET A 64 6.91 18.63 13.25
N SER A 65 6.20 19.76 13.40
CA SER A 65 6.85 21.00 13.84
C SER A 65 7.28 20.88 15.30
N ARG A 66 8.45 21.44 15.62
CA ARG A 66 8.89 21.63 17.01
C ARG A 66 7.82 22.33 17.88
N GLY A 67 7.06 23.24 17.28
CA GLY A 67 5.98 23.96 17.97
C GLY A 67 4.85 23.04 18.43
N LEU A 68 4.47 22.04 17.63
CA LEU A 68 3.47 21.04 17.99
C LEU A 68 4.01 20.05 19.01
N ARG A 69 5.20 19.49 18.77
CA ARG A 69 5.84 18.57 19.71
C ARG A 69 5.96 19.16 21.12
N ASN A 70 6.39 20.42 21.22
CA ASN A 70 6.52 21.10 22.51
C ASN A 70 5.17 21.43 23.18
N ALA A 71 4.06 21.35 22.46
CA ALA A 71 2.72 21.64 22.96
C ALA A 71 1.94 20.38 23.37
N THR A 72 2.50 19.19 23.13
CA THR A 72 1.86 17.90 23.36
C THR A 72 2.66 17.02 24.31
N GLU A 73 2.00 16.06 24.94
CA GLU A 73 2.66 14.95 25.65
C GLU A 73 2.93 13.82 24.66
N GLU A 74 4.16 13.30 24.65
CA GLU A 74 4.59 12.23 23.75
C GLU A 74 4.27 10.86 24.35
N VAL A 75 3.58 10.02 23.57
CA VAL A 75 3.35 8.61 23.89
C VAL A 75 3.89 7.77 22.74
N GLU A 76 5.02 7.10 22.98
CA GLU A 76 5.69 6.25 21.99
C GLU A 76 4.96 4.91 21.85
N PHE A 77 4.54 4.58 20.62
CA PHE A 77 4.08 3.24 20.26
C PHE A 77 5.23 2.50 19.58
N ARG A 78 5.49 1.27 20.03
CA ARG A 78 6.53 0.41 19.46
C ARG A 78 5.90 -0.72 18.65
N ASP A 79 6.68 -1.22 17.71
CA ASP A 79 6.32 -2.39 16.90
C ASP A 79 5.88 -3.56 17.77
N VAL A 80 4.82 -4.23 17.33
CA VAL A 80 4.24 -5.34 18.07
C VAL A 80 5.09 -6.59 17.80
N SER A 81 5.70 -7.18 18.82
CA SER A 81 6.49 -8.41 18.60
C SER A 81 5.63 -9.53 17.99
N ALA A 82 6.21 -10.38 17.14
CA ALA A 82 5.51 -11.53 16.55
C ALA A 82 4.83 -12.40 17.61
N ARG A 83 5.47 -12.57 18.78
CA ARG A 83 4.93 -13.30 19.95
C ARG A 83 3.60 -12.70 20.47
N SER A 84 3.39 -11.40 20.31
CA SER A 84 2.16 -10.71 20.68
C SER A 84 1.11 -10.71 19.56
N ILE A 85 1.54 -10.78 18.29
CA ILE A 85 0.65 -10.87 17.12
C ILE A 85 -0.02 -12.25 17.03
N VAL A 86 0.74 -13.34 17.20
CA VAL A 86 0.24 -14.72 17.05
C VAL A 86 -1.02 -15.01 17.90
N PRO A 87 -1.10 -14.61 19.19
CA PRO A 87 -2.33 -14.78 19.98
C PRO A 87 -3.54 -14.05 19.40
N VAL A 88 -3.37 -12.90 18.76
CA VAL A 88 -4.46 -12.14 18.11
C VAL A 88 -4.95 -12.89 16.88
N LEU A 89 -4.04 -13.32 16.00
CA LEU A 89 -4.39 -14.10 14.81
C LEU A 89 -5.10 -15.40 15.19
N ARG A 90 -4.62 -16.07 16.24
CA ARG A 90 -5.26 -17.27 16.79
C ARG A 90 -6.69 -17.02 17.24
N ASP A 91 -6.93 -15.92 17.94
CA ASP A 91 -8.26 -15.57 18.42
C ASP A 91 -9.21 -15.25 17.27
N LEU A 92 -8.71 -14.59 16.22
CA LEU A 92 -9.46 -14.34 14.98
C LEU A 92 -9.87 -15.66 14.30
N CYS A 93 -8.92 -16.57 14.03
CA CYS A 93 -9.24 -17.87 13.41
C CYS A 93 -10.30 -18.64 14.20
N ARG A 94 -10.22 -18.64 15.54
CA ARG A 94 -11.22 -19.29 16.40
C ARG A 94 -12.61 -18.66 16.29
N ARG A 95 -12.70 -17.35 16.17
CA ARG A 95 -13.98 -16.63 16.04
C ARG A 95 -14.61 -16.85 14.67
N GLU A 96 -13.78 -16.93 13.63
CA GLU A 96 -14.20 -17.15 12.24
C GLU A 96 -14.37 -18.64 11.90
N GLY A 97 -14.03 -19.56 12.81
CA GLY A 97 -14.17 -21.00 12.60
C GLY A 97 -13.16 -21.58 11.60
N VAL A 98 -12.00 -20.94 11.46
CA VAL A 98 -10.92 -21.36 10.57
C VAL A 98 -9.90 -22.17 11.36
N GLU A 99 -9.63 -23.40 10.94
CA GLU A 99 -8.57 -24.23 11.51
C GLU A 99 -7.19 -23.72 11.05
N TYR A 100 -6.14 -23.93 11.85
CA TYR A 100 -4.83 -23.37 11.53
C TYR A 100 -3.66 -24.20 12.07
N GLU A 101 -2.56 -24.20 11.32
CA GLU A 101 -1.23 -24.60 11.81
C GLU A 101 -0.57 -23.47 12.59
N SER A 102 0.18 -23.81 13.64
CA SER A 102 0.82 -22.78 14.48
C SER A 102 1.94 -22.08 13.73
N GLU A 103 2.63 -22.83 12.88
CA GLU A 103 3.70 -22.43 11.99
C GLU A 103 3.21 -21.38 10.98
N ALA A 104 2.00 -21.57 10.42
CA ALA A 104 1.39 -20.60 9.52
C ALA A 104 1.19 -19.23 10.17
N LEU A 105 0.61 -19.19 11.38
CA LEU A 105 0.39 -17.94 12.11
C LEU A 105 1.71 -17.30 12.55
N GLN A 106 2.68 -18.11 12.95
CA GLN A 106 4.03 -17.65 13.29
C GLN A 106 4.69 -16.99 12.08
N ARG A 107 4.56 -17.59 10.89
CA ARG A 107 5.13 -17.07 9.65
C ARG A 107 4.50 -15.73 9.25
N ILE A 108 3.17 -15.62 9.28
CA ILE A 108 2.45 -14.37 9.01
C ILE A 108 2.93 -13.25 9.96
N ALA A 109 3.03 -13.56 11.26
CA ALA A 109 3.47 -12.59 12.27
C ALA A 109 4.93 -12.13 12.06
N GLU A 110 5.83 -13.02 11.63
CA GLU A 110 7.23 -12.69 11.34
C GLU A 110 7.39 -11.85 10.07
N MET A 111 6.58 -12.11 9.03
CA MET A 111 6.65 -11.36 7.76
C MET A 111 6.21 -9.90 7.91
N ASN A 112 5.25 -9.63 8.79
CA ASN A 112 4.65 -8.30 8.94
C ASN A 112 5.47 -7.31 9.78
N SER A 113 6.67 -7.70 10.25
CA SER A 113 7.64 -6.81 10.92
C SER A 113 7.05 -5.94 12.05
N GLY A 114 6.01 -6.43 12.73
CA GLY A 114 5.33 -5.73 13.81
C GLY A 114 4.09 -4.91 13.45
N ASP A 115 3.68 -4.90 12.18
CA ASP A 115 2.38 -4.38 11.74
C ASP A 115 1.26 -5.41 11.98
N LEU A 116 0.46 -5.19 13.02
CA LEU A 116 -0.69 -6.05 13.32
C LEU A 116 -1.77 -5.97 12.23
N ARG A 117 -2.00 -4.80 11.63
CA ARG A 117 -3.01 -4.63 10.58
C ARG A 117 -2.59 -5.39 9.32
N GLY A 118 -1.32 -5.28 8.95
CA GLY A 118 -0.72 -6.09 7.89
C GLY A 118 -0.91 -7.59 8.14
N ALA A 119 -0.58 -8.05 9.35
CA ALA A 119 -0.73 -9.47 9.71
C ALA A 119 -2.17 -9.98 9.64
N VAL A 120 -3.16 -9.15 10.00
CA VAL A 120 -4.58 -9.49 9.87
C VAL A 120 -5.00 -9.57 8.40
N ASN A 121 -4.54 -8.64 7.56
CA ASN A 121 -4.84 -8.65 6.14
C ASN A 121 -4.23 -9.88 5.44
N ASP A 122 -2.99 -10.22 5.77
CA ASP A 122 -2.34 -11.42 5.23
C ASP A 122 -3.06 -12.69 5.69
N LEU A 123 -3.48 -12.76 6.95
CA LEU A 123 -4.30 -13.85 7.45
C LEU A 123 -5.61 -13.96 6.66
N GLN A 124 -6.29 -12.83 6.43
CA GLN A 124 -7.53 -12.81 5.66
C GLN A 124 -7.32 -13.31 4.23
N ALA A 125 -6.27 -12.84 3.55
CA ALA A 125 -5.94 -13.26 2.20
C ALA A 125 -5.64 -14.76 2.10
N VAL A 126 -4.89 -15.30 3.07
CA VAL A 126 -4.58 -16.73 3.11
C VAL A 126 -5.80 -17.59 3.47
N ALA A 127 -6.68 -17.08 4.33
CA ALA A 127 -7.90 -17.76 4.77
C ALA A 127 -9.04 -17.71 3.75
N GLU A 128 -8.97 -16.84 2.75
CA GLU A 128 -10.06 -16.59 1.82
C GLU A 128 -10.47 -17.87 1.09
N GLY A 129 -11.73 -18.28 1.27
CA GLY A 129 -12.29 -19.49 0.66
C GLY A 129 -11.79 -20.81 1.25
N LYS A 130 -11.05 -20.80 2.38
CA LYS A 130 -10.52 -22.00 3.02
C LYS A 130 -11.10 -22.21 4.42
N GLU A 131 -11.27 -23.48 4.79
CA GLU A 131 -11.66 -23.89 6.15
C GLU A 131 -10.43 -24.11 7.06
N SER A 132 -9.24 -24.23 6.48
CA SER A 132 -7.99 -24.46 7.21
C SER A 132 -6.80 -23.75 6.57
N ILE A 133 -5.86 -23.29 7.38
CA ILE A 133 -4.63 -22.62 6.94
C ILE A 133 -3.39 -23.43 7.34
N THR A 134 -2.51 -23.71 6.38
CA THR A 134 -1.23 -24.40 6.57
C THR A 134 -0.04 -23.47 6.35
N GLU A 135 1.15 -23.87 6.78
CA GLU A 135 2.38 -23.09 6.53
C GLU A 135 2.63 -22.90 5.02
N GLU A 136 2.33 -23.91 4.20
CA GLU A 136 2.49 -23.86 2.75
C GLU A 136 1.62 -22.78 2.10
N ASP A 137 0.40 -22.56 2.62
CA ASP A 137 -0.53 -21.54 2.14
C ASP A 137 0.02 -20.11 2.29
N VAL A 138 0.81 -19.87 3.35
CA VAL A 138 1.46 -18.58 3.59
C VAL A 138 2.61 -18.34 2.60
N VAL A 139 3.30 -19.41 2.21
CA VAL A 139 4.36 -19.35 1.19
C VAL A 139 3.78 -19.16 -0.20
N THR A 140 2.62 -19.75 -0.49
CA THR A 140 1.96 -19.60 -1.79
C THR A 140 1.25 -18.27 -1.98
N GLY A 141 0.76 -17.61 -0.93
CA GLY A 141 0.15 -16.27 -1.05
C GLY A 141 1.10 -15.20 -1.62
N GLY A 142 2.40 -15.27 -1.30
CA GLY A 142 3.44 -14.46 -1.96
C GLY A 142 3.87 -15.00 -3.32
N ARG A 143 3.62 -16.30 -3.59
CA ARG A 143 3.86 -16.91 -4.89
C ARG A 143 2.72 -16.72 -5.86
N ASP A 144 1.46 -16.49 -5.51
CA ASP A 144 0.38 -16.35 -6.51
C ASP A 144 0.72 -15.23 -7.50
N ARG A 145 1.12 -14.04 -7.00
CA ARG A 145 1.66 -12.97 -7.86
C ARG A 145 2.88 -13.41 -8.68
N SER A 146 3.80 -14.15 -8.07
CA SER A 146 5.00 -14.64 -8.74
C SER A 146 4.70 -15.72 -9.79
N VAL A 147 3.74 -16.62 -9.52
CA VAL A 147 3.28 -17.74 -10.34
C VAL A 147 2.45 -17.22 -11.51
N ASP A 148 1.68 -16.16 -11.30
CA ASP A 148 0.99 -15.41 -12.36
C ASP A 148 2.01 -14.73 -13.29
N ILE A 149 3.07 -14.12 -12.75
CA ILE A 149 4.19 -13.58 -13.55
C ILE A 149 4.90 -14.70 -14.32
N TRP A 150 5.21 -15.85 -13.70
CA TRP A 150 5.85 -16.96 -14.41
C TRP A 150 4.94 -17.53 -15.51
N THR A 151 3.62 -17.58 -15.29
CA THR A 151 2.64 -18.00 -16.31
C THR A 151 2.61 -17.01 -17.48
N PHE A 152 2.69 -15.71 -17.20
CA PHE A 152 2.85 -14.67 -18.22
C PHE A 152 4.17 -14.77 -18.97
N LEU A 153 5.30 -14.92 -18.27
CA LEU A 153 6.61 -15.07 -18.89
C LEU A 153 6.68 -16.34 -19.76
N ASP A 154 6.09 -17.45 -19.33
CA ASP A 154 5.99 -18.65 -20.14
C ASP A 154 5.08 -18.45 -21.36
N ALA A 155 3.97 -17.72 -21.21
CA ALA A 155 3.08 -17.40 -22.33
C ALA A 155 3.77 -16.52 -23.38
N VAL A 156 4.52 -15.51 -22.95
CA VAL A 156 5.21 -14.56 -23.83
C VAL A 156 6.50 -15.15 -24.41
N LEU A 157 7.27 -15.92 -23.65
CA LEU A 157 8.63 -16.29 -24.04
C LEU A 157 8.77 -17.72 -24.62
N LYS A 158 7.78 -18.61 -24.44
CA LYS A 158 7.88 -20.05 -24.77
C LYS A 158 6.81 -20.57 -25.73
N GLU A 159 6.30 -19.74 -26.65
CA GLU A 159 5.44 -20.13 -27.80
C GLU A 159 3.93 -20.35 -27.53
N LYS A 160 3.24 -19.46 -26.78
CA LYS A 160 1.78 -19.34 -26.96
C LYS A 160 1.45 -18.39 -28.11
N THR A 161 0.24 -18.49 -28.66
CA THR A 161 -0.17 -17.56 -29.72
C THR A 161 -0.16 -16.12 -29.19
N PRO A 162 0.11 -15.09 -30.02
CA PRO A 162 0.13 -13.70 -29.56
C PRO A 162 -1.17 -13.26 -28.86
N GLN A 163 -2.30 -13.89 -29.23
CA GLN A 163 -3.59 -13.63 -28.62
C GLN A 163 -3.69 -14.21 -27.20
N GLU A 164 -3.15 -15.40 -26.96
CA GLU A 164 -3.12 -16.01 -25.62
C GLU A 164 -2.16 -15.28 -24.70
N ALA A 165 -0.99 -14.88 -25.19
CA ALA A 165 -0.04 -14.04 -24.44
C ALA A 165 -0.68 -12.71 -24.04
N LEU A 166 -1.49 -12.11 -24.92
CA LEU A 166 -2.21 -10.87 -24.63
C LEU A 166 -3.29 -11.06 -23.55
N TYR A 167 -4.07 -12.13 -23.62
CA TYR A 167 -5.06 -12.42 -22.58
C TYR A 167 -4.41 -12.65 -21.22
N THR A 168 -3.33 -13.45 -21.18
CA THR A 168 -2.58 -13.66 -19.94
C THR A 168 -2.01 -12.35 -19.40
N ALA A 169 -1.52 -11.44 -20.26
CA ALA A 169 -1.03 -10.13 -19.82
C ALA A 169 -2.10 -9.23 -19.17
N TYR A 170 -3.37 -9.38 -19.56
CA TYR A 170 -4.48 -8.66 -18.93
C TYR A 170 -4.98 -9.31 -17.64
N ASP A 171 -4.74 -10.61 -17.47
CA ASP A 171 -5.16 -11.38 -16.29
C ASP A 171 -4.15 -11.30 -15.13
N VAL A 172 -2.89 -10.90 -15.39
CA VAL A 172 -1.89 -10.69 -14.33
C VAL A 172 -2.13 -9.37 -13.61
N ASP A 173 -2.15 -9.41 -12.28
CA ASP A 173 -2.27 -8.24 -11.39
C ASP A 173 -0.94 -7.46 -11.26
N GLU A 174 -0.36 -7.08 -12.39
CA GLU A 174 0.90 -6.31 -12.47
C GLU A 174 0.77 -5.16 -13.46
N THR A 175 1.50 -4.07 -13.23
CA THR A 175 1.46 -2.94 -14.14
C THR A 175 2.30 -3.21 -15.40
N PRO A 176 1.98 -2.60 -16.56
CA PRO A 176 2.83 -2.75 -17.74
C PRO A 176 4.27 -2.29 -17.54
N ASP A 177 4.54 -1.36 -16.61
CA ASP A 177 5.89 -0.98 -16.19
C ASP A 177 6.62 -2.16 -15.53
N ASP A 178 5.95 -2.89 -14.63
CA ASP A 178 6.53 -4.03 -13.93
C ASP A 178 6.71 -5.24 -14.88
N LEU A 179 5.71 -5.53 -15.72
CA LEU A 179 5.82 -6.56 -16.76
C LEU A 179 7.00 -6.31 -17.72
N THR A 180 7.26 -5.05 -18.08
CA THR A 180 8.40 -4.68 -18.93
C THR A 180 9.73 -5.07 -18.28
N ARG A 181 9.90 -4.76 -16.98
CA ARG A 181 11.12 -5.11 -16.23
C ARG A 181 11.31 -6.61 -16.10
N TRP A 182 10.22 -7.34 -15.85
CA TRP A 182 10.26 -8.80 -15.76
C TRP A 182 10.69 -9.46 -17.07
N ILE A 183 10.16 -8.99 -18.20
CA ILE A 183 10.59 -9.49 -19.51
C ILE A 183 12.05 -9.14 -19.77
N GLU A 184 12.46 -7.89 -19.50
CA GLU A 184 13.86 -7.46 -19.67
C GLU A 184 14.84 -8.36 -18.90
N ASP A 185 14.54 -8.70 -17.65
CA ASP A 185 15.39 -9.55 -16.81
C ASP A 185 15.54 -10.98 -17.36
N LYS A 186 14.51 -11.50 -18.05
CA LYS A 186 14.46 -12.90 -18.49
C LYS A 186 14.74 -13.12 -19.97
N VAL A 187 14.50 -12.12 -20.82
CA VAL A 187 14.58 -12.27 -22.28
C VAL A 187 15.96 -12.71 -22.76
N SER A 188 17.04 -12.18 -22.15
CA SER A 188 18.41 -12.57 -22.50
C SER A 188 18.82 -13.96 -22.02
N MET A 189 18.01 -14.61 -21.17
CA MET A 189 18.24 -15.99 -20.75
C MET A 189 17.61 -17.01 -21.71
N LEU A 190 16.67 -16.57 -22.56
CA LEU A 190 15.89 -17.44 -23.44
C LEU A 190 16.14 -17.17 -24.92
N TYR A 191 16.37 -15.91 -25.30
CA TYR A 191 16.59 -15.51 -26.69
C TYR A 191 18.04 -15.13 -26.95
N GLU A 192 18.51 -15.42 -28.16
CA GLU A 192 19.84 -15.04 -28.62
C GLU A 192 19.80 -14.44 -30.04
N GLY A 193 20.83 -13.65 -30.38
CA GLY A 193 21.03 -13.15 -31.73
C GLY A 193 19.85 -12.32 -32.27
N PRO A 194 19.33 -12.61 -33.48
CA PRO A 194 18.26 -11.82 -34.09
C PRO A 194 16.94 -11.79 -33.32
N GLU A 195 16.60 -12.85 -32.57
CA GLU A 195 15.39 -12.88 -31.73
C GLU A 195 15.49 -11.93 -30.55
N LEU A 196 16.64 -11.96 -29.86
CA LEU A 196 16.90 -11.05 -28.75
C LEU A 196 16.82 -9.58 -29.21
N ALA A 197 17.35 -9.27 -30.39
CA ALA A 197 17.27 -7.92 -30.96
C ALA A 197 15.82 -7.48 -31.20
N ARG A 198 14.97 -8.35 -31.76
CA ARG A 198 13.54 -8.05 -31.97
C ARG A 198 12.79 -7.84 -30.66
N ALA A 199 13.08 -8.66 -29.65
CA ALA A 199 12.46 -8.51 -28.34
C ALA A 199 12.84 -7.18 -27.65
N TYR A 200 14.11 -6.76 -27.74
CA TYR A 200 14.52 -5.44 -27.24
C TYR A 200 13.92 -4.27 -28.04
N ASP A 201 13.71 -4.42 -29.34
CA ASP A 201 12.97 -3.42 -30.13
C ASP A 201 11.52 -3.28 -29.66
N ALA A 202 10.86 -4.40 -29.33
CA ALA A 202 9.51 -4.41 -28.77
C ALA A 202 9.46 -3.79 -27.37
N LEU A 203 10.39 -4.13 -26.48
CA LEU A 203 10.55 -3.50 -25.15
C LEU A 203 10.78 -1.99 -25.28
N GLY A 204 11.63 -1.56 -26.20
CA GLY A 204 11.88 -0.14 -26.46
C GLY A 204 10.67 0.61 -27.02
N ASN A 205 9.76 -0.07 -27.72
CA ASN A 205 8.47 0.50 -28.12
C ASN A 205 7.50 0.58 -26.93
N ALA A 206 7.46 -0.44 -26.06
CA ALA A 206 6.64 -0.44 -24.85
C ALA A 206 7.04 0.71 -23.90
N ASP A 207 8.33 0.89 -23.62
CA ASP A 207 8.81 1.97 -22.75
C ASP A 207 8.50 3.37 -23.31
N ARG A 208 8.51 3.54 -24.65
CA ARG A 208 8.06 4.79 -25.28
C ARG A 208 6.58 5.09 -25.03
N TRP A 209 5.72 4.07 -24.98
CA TRP A 209 4.32 4.24 -24.60
C TRP A 209 4.16 4.53 -23.11
N LEU A 210 4.92 3.86 -22.25
CA LEU A 210 4.95 4.15 -20.81
C LEU A 210 5.41 5.58 -20.53
N GLY A 211 6.43 6.08 -21.24
CA GLY A 211 6.85 7.48 -21.18
C GLY A 211 5.72 8.46 -21.51
N ARG A 212 4.86 8.14 -22.49
CA ARG A 212 3.66 8.94 -22.81
C ARG A 212 2.61 8.89 -21.72
N VAL A 213 2.42 7.73 -21.07
CA VAL A 213 1.53 7.60 -19.92
C VAL A 213 2.01 8.49 -18.80
N ARG A 214 3.29 8.40 -18.41
CA ARG A 214 3.87 9.23 -17.34
C ARG A 214 3.75 10.72 -17.65
N ALA A 215 3.95 11.12 -18.90
CA ALA A 215 3.87 12.53 -19.31
C ALA A 215 2.45 13.10 -19.38
N THR A 216 1.45 12.27 -19.70
CA THR A 216 0.07 12.72 -19.94
C THR A 216 -0.95 12.27 -18.90
N GLN A 217 -0.55 11.38 -17.99
CA GLN A 217 -1.41 10.65 -17.06
C GLN A 217 -2.59 9.93 -17.73
N ASN A 218 -2.47 9.64 -19.03
CA ASN A 218 -3.50 8.94 -19.79
C ASN A 218 -3.21 7.43 -19.81
N TYR A 219 -3.85 6.71 -18.90
CA TYR A 219 -3.70 5.26 -18.73
C TYR A 219 -4.32 4.43 -19.86
N SER A 220 -5.12 5.03 -20.76
CA SER A 220 -5.61 4.31 -21.96
C SER A 220 -4.47 3.86 -22.89
N TYR A 221 -3.28 4.47 -22.76
CA TYR A 221 -2.09 4.06 -23.51
C TYR A 221 -1.44 2.78 -23.01
N TRP A 222 -1.81 2.27 -21.83
CA TRP A 222 -1.32 0.98 -21.33
C TRP A 222 -1.59 -0.17 -22.29
N ARG A 223 -2.73 -0.16 -23.00
CA ARG A 223 -3.01 -1.17 -24.03
C ARG A 223 -1.88 -1.29 -25.06
N TYR A 224 -1.29 -0.16 -25.47
CA TYR A 224 -0.23 -0.16 -26.47
C TYR A 224 1.11 -0.63 -25.91
N ALA A 225 1.38 -0.38 -24.64
CA ALA A 225 2.55 -0.96 -23.97
C ALA A 225 2.39 -2.48 -23.88
N THR A 226 1.24 -2.95 -23.37
CA THR A 226 0.91 -4.38 -23.23
C THR A 226 0.92 -5.11 -24.56
N ASP A 227 0.38 -4.51 -25.65
CA ASP A 227 0.43 -5.09 -26.99
C ASP A 227 1.88 -5.33 -27.47
N ASN A 228 2.80 -4.38 -27.20
CA ASN A 228 4.20 -4.53 -27.57
C ASN A 228 4.90 -5.61 -26.72
N LEU A 229 4.54 -5.74 -25.44
CA LEU A 229 5.09 -6.77 -24.56
C LEU A 229 4.59 -8.17 -24.93
N ALA A 230 3.28 -8.33 -25.11
CA ALA A 230 2.67 -9.64 -25.29
C ALA A 230 2.75 -10.19 -26.71
N ALA A 231 2.68 -9.32 -27.73
CA ALA A 231 2.68 -9.73 -29.14
C ALA A 231 3.95 -9.32 -29.90
N GLY A 232 4.74 -8.39 -29.36
CA GLY A 232 5.99 -7.94 -29.99
C GLY A 232 7.22 -8.72 -29.52
N VAL A 233 7.17 -9.29 -28.31
CA VAL A 233 8.25 -10.13 -27.75
C VAL A 233 8.03 -11.61 -28.06
N ALA A 234 6.77 -12.06 -28.13
CA ALA A 234 6.37 -13.44 -28.41
C ALA A 234 6.59 -13.89 -29.86
#